data_AF-A0A7S0EVP8-F1
#
_entry.id   AF-A0A7S0EVP8-F1
#
_cell.length_a   1.000
_cell.length_b   1.000
_cell.length_c   1.000
_cell.angle_alpha   90.00
_cell.angle_beta   90.00
_cell.angle_gamma   90.00
#
_symmetry.space_group_name_H-M   'P 1'
#
loop_
_entity.id
_entity.type
_entity.pdbx_description
1 polymer ?
#
loop_
_entity_poly.entity_id
_entity_poly.type
_entity_poly.pdbx_seq_one_letter_code
_entity_poly.pdbx_strand_id
1 'polypeptide(L)'
;PSPHTTCTTRGCARPTVAVALSFATPAMINHARRHWLSVPHAAAGDATAPSCHIVHVPTQPQLAGNFSNYNHPTDNRQLSIVRLANASVPRVDWLLVGDPDTCFLVEKVRNVLSAFDASVPLLLGTKHAKLGGREASTGVVQQAPAWPYGGHGFAISRGLLDRVTPAQWLFCEADLHNFGSDVRVACCIFHFAG
;
A
#
# COMPACT_ATOMS: atom_id res chain seq x y z
N PRO A 1 34.30 3.87 0.02
CA PRO A 1 33.77 4.10 1.39
C PRO A 1 32.32 3.60 1.49
N SER A 2 32.15 2.37 2.00
CA SER A 2 30.85 1.79 2.35
C SER A 2 30.25 2.47 3.58
N PRO A 3 28.92 2.37 3.75
CA PRO A 3 28.35 2.18 5.07
C PRO A 3 27.69 0.81 5.12
N HIS A 4 28.46 -0.19 5.58
CA HIS A 4 27.86 -1.33 6.24
C HIS A 4 27.44 -0.86 7.63
N THR A 5 26.18 -0.46 7.77
CA THR A 5 25.60 -0.25 9.09
C THR A 5 25.29 -1.63 9.65
N THR A 6 26.22 -2.15 10.44
CA THR A 6 26.04 -3.34 11.27
C THR A 6 24.90 -3.10 12.25
N CYS A 7 23.88 -3.97 12.17
CA CYS A 7 22.80 -4.02 13.13
C CYS A 7 23.35 -4.39 14.52
N THR A 8 23.41 -3.41 15.42
CA THR A 8 23.84 -3.60 16.80
C THR A 8 22.66 -4.02 17.68
N THR A 9 22.62 -5.32 17.99
CA THR A 9 22.31 -5.87 19.33
C THR A 9 21.05 -5.43 20.08
N ARG A 10 19.97 -5.01 19.41
CA ARG A 10 18.62 -5.32 19.88
C ARG A 10 18.15 -6.50 19.05
N GLY A 11 17.79 -7.62 19.70
CA GLY A 11 17.35 -8.83 19.01
C GLY A 11 16.40 -8.46 17.87
N CYS A 12 16.82 -8.73 16.63
CA CYS A 12 16.07 -8.38 15.42
C CYS A 12 14.78 -9.18 15.38
N ALA A 13 13.79 -8.73 16.16
CA ALA A 13 12.44 -9.18 16.01
C ALA A 13 12.07 -8.96 14.54
N ARG A 14 11.65 -10.04 13.88
CA ARG A 14 11.19 -9.99 12.51
C ARG A 14 10.10 -8.92 12.39
N PRO A 15 10.17 -7.99 11.41
CA PRO A 15 9.21 -6.91 11.34
C PRO A 15 7.80 -7.46 11.13
N THR A 16 6.85 -6.92 11.87
CA THR A 16 5.44 -7.23 11.74
C THR A 16 4.89 -6.59 10.45
N VAL A 17 4.00 -7.29 9.77
CA VAL A 17 3.46 -6.87 8.48
C VAL A 17 1.96 -7.10 8.44
N ALA A 18 1.23 -6.19 7.79
CA ALA A 18 -0.18 -6.36 7.43
C ALA A 18 -0.37 -6.14 5.93
N VAL A 19 -1.49 -6.60 5.38
CA VAL A 19 -1.83 -6.45 3.96
C VAL A 19 -3.13 -5.65 3.79
N ALA A 20 -3.12 -4.71 2.85
CA ALA A 20 -4.26 -3.94 2.39
C ALA A 20 -4.51 -4.24 0.91
N LEU A 21 -5.70 -4.76 0.58
CA LEU A 21 -6.09 -5.07 -0.81
C LEU A 21 -7.15 -4.11 -1.33
N SER A 22 -6.88 -3.46 -2.46
CA SER A 22 -7.74 -2.42 -3.05
C SER A 22 -9.08 -2.96 -3.57
N PHE A 23 -9.14 -4.24 -3.91
CA PHE A 23 -10.40 -4.94 -4.19
C PHE A 23 -10.36 -6.38 -3.72
N ALA A 24 -11.43 -6.81 -3.05
CA ALA A 24 -11.67 -8.20 -2.80
C ALA A 24 -13.16 -8.51 -2.66
N THR A 25 -13.54 -9.69 -3.14
CA THR A 25 -14.78 -10.37 -2.75
C THR A 25 -14.50 -11.34 -1.59
N PRO A 26 -15.52 -11.80 -0.85
CA PRO A 26 -15.34 -12.86 0.13
C PRO A 26 -14.66 -14.12 -0.45
N ALA A 27 -14.97 -14.48 -1.70
CA ALA A 27 -14.36 -15.62 -2.38
C ALA A 27 -12.84 -15.40 -2.60
N MET A 28 -12.43 -14.21 -3.03
CA MET A 28 -11.02 -13.84 -3.22
C MET A 28 -10.25 -13.85 -1.90
N ILE A 29 -10.80 -13.25 -0.84
CA ILE A 29 -10.15 -13.27 0.49
C ILE A 29 -10.03 -14.70 1.01
N ASN A 30 -11.07 -15.51 0.90
CA ASN A 30 -11.01 -16.90 1.33
C ASN A 30 -9.99 -17.71 0.52
N HIS A 31 -9.88 -17.46 -0.79
CA HIS A 31 -8.83 -18.04 -1.61
C HIS A 31 -7.44 -17.59 -1.15
N ALA A 32 -7.21 -16.28 -1.00
CA ALA A 32 -5.95 -15.73 -0.52
C ALA A 32 -5.54 -16.32 0.85
N ARG A 33 -6.47 -16.38 1.82
CA ARG A 33 -6.23 -16.95 3.16
C ARG A 33 -5.80 -18.42 3.13
N ARG A 34 -6.30 -19.20 2.16
CA ARG A 34 -5.91 -20.61 1.98
C ARG A 34 -4.52 -20.78 1.38
N HIS A 35 -4.01 -19.79 0.65
CA HIS A 35 -2.81 -19.97 -0.17
C HIS A 35 -1.62 -19.12 0.28
N TRP A 36 -1.82 -17.87 0.68
CA TRP A 36 -0.72 -16.94 0.91
C TRP A 36 -0.97 -15.86 1.97
N LEU A 37 -2.23 -15.49 2.23
CA LEU A 37 -2.58 -14.41 3.15
C LEU A 37 -2.75 -14.93 4.59
N SER A 38 -1.62 -15.04 5.30
CA SER A 38 -1.56 -15.53 6.69
C SER A 38 -1.36 -14.45 7.75
N VAL A 39 -1.38 -13.17 7.35
CA VAL A 39 -1.13 -12.01 8.22
C VAL A 39 -2.39 -11.16 8.39
N PRO A 40 -2.44 -10.26 9.39
CA PRO A 40 -3.53 -9.30 9.52
C PRO A 40 -3.75 -8.54 8.22
N HIS A 41 -5.01 -8.32 7.88
CA HIS A 41 -5.35 -7.65 6.63
C HIS A 41 -6.68 -6.90 6.72
N ALA A 42 -6.81 -5.95 5.82
CA ALA A 42 -8.05 -5.29 5.46
C ALA A 42 -8.20 -5.32 3.93
N ALA A 43 -9.43 -5.32 3.45
CA ALA A 43 -9.72 -5.24 2.04
C ALA A 43 -10.84 -4.24 1.76
N ALA A 44 -10.77 -3.60 0.59
CA ALA A 44 -11.86 -2.81 0.06
C ALA A 44 -12.69 -3.66 -0.91
N GLY A 45 -13.99 -3.41 -1.00
CA GLY A 45 -14.88 -4.16 -1.89
C GLY A 45 -16.15 -3.38 -2.24
N ASP A 46 -17.01 -3.99 -3.05
CA ASP A 46 -18.30 -3.40 -3.44
C ASP A 46 -19.39 -3.55 -2.38
N ALA A 47 -19.12 -4.34 -1.35
CA ALA A 47 -19.98 -4.51 -0.20
C ALA A 47 -19.14 -4.77 1.06
N THR A 48 -19.65 -4.34 2.21
CA THR A 48 -19.05 -4.65 3.50
C THR A 48 -19.28 -6.12 3.84
N ALA A 49 -18.21 -6.84 4.18
CA ALA A 49 -18.27 -8.23 4.64
C ALA A 49 -17.34 -8.41 5.86
N PRO A 50 -17.86 -8.24 7.09
CA PRO A 50 -17.04 -8.22 8.30
C PRO A 50 -16.23 -9.51 8.52
N SER A 51 -16.77 -10.69 8.19
CA SER A 51 -16.06 -11.97 8.32
C SER A 51 -14.80 -12.09 7.45
N CYS A 52 -14.72 -11.28 6.39
CA CYS A 52 -13.60 -11.22 5.45
C CYS A 52 -12.77 -9.93 5.60
N HIS A 53 -13.08 -9.09 6.60
CA HIS A 53 -12.48 -7.76 6.78
C HIS A 53 -12.58 -6.87 5.53
N ILE A 54 -13.70 -7.00 4.81
CA ILE A 54 -13.99 -6.19 3.63
C ILE A 54 -14.84 -5.01 4.06
N VAL A 55 -14.40 -3.80 3.69
CA VAL A 55 -15.14 -2.55 3.86
C VAL A 55 -15.59 -2.07 2.48
N HIS A 56 -16.84 -1.61 2.38
CA HIS A 56 -17.31 -0.96 1.16
C HIS A 56 -16.50 0.31 0.88
N VAL A 57 -15.91 0.40 -0.31
CA VAL A 57 -15.31 1.62 -0.85
C VAL A 57 -15.92 1.86 -2.23
N PRO A 58 -16.44 3.06 -2.55
CA PRO A 58 -17.06 3.26 -3.85
C PRO A 58 -16.04 3.09 -5.01
N THR A 59 -16.53 2.67 -6.17
CA THR A 59 -15.74 2.51 -7.40
C THR A 59 -15.27 3.86 -7.97
N GLN A 60 -14.40 3.81 -8.98
CA GLN A 60 -13.90 4.98 -9.68
C GLN A 60 -15.00 5.87 -10.27
N PRO A 61 -16.01 5.35 -11.00
CA PRO A 61 -17.15 6.17 -11.43
C PRO A 61 -17.88 6.88 -10.28
N GLN A 62 -17.89 6.29 -9.09
CA GLN A 62 -18.57 6.83 -7.92
C GLN A 62 -17.71 7.82 -7.12
N LEU A 63 -16.37 7.75 -7.22
CA LEU A 63 -15.45 8.61 -6.45
C LEU A 63 -14.82 9.73 -7.27
N ALA A 64 -14.50 9.51 -8.54
CA ALA A 64 -13.64 10.43 -9.29
C ALA A 64 -14.26 10.98 -10.57
N GLY A 65 -15.48 10.53 -10.94
CA GLY A 65 -16.37 11.10 -11.96
C GLY A 65 -15.87 11.18 -13.41
N ASN A 66 -14.59 11.46 -13.66
CA ASN A 66 -14.02 11.86 -14.94
C ASN A 66 -12.55 11.43 -15.16
N PHE A 67 -11.83 10.90 -14.17
CA PHE A 67 -10.49 10.38 -14.43
C PHE A 67 -10.61 9.06 -15.20
N SER A 68 -10.30 9.08 -16.50
CA SER A 68 -10.53 8.00 -17.47
C SER A 68 -9.33 7.06 -17.68
N ASN A 69 -8.16 7.37 -17.12
CA ASN A 69 -6.95 6.54 -17.23
C ASN A 69 -6.86 5.50 -16.12
N TYR A 70 -7.88 4.63 -16.00
CA TYR A 70 -7.85 3.47 -15.12
C TYR A 70 -8.00 2.20 -15.93
N ASN A 71 -7.29 1.15 -15.53
CA ASN A 71 -7.37 -0.16 -16.17
C ASN A 71 -8.52 -0.98 -15.55
N HIS A 72 -8.82 -0.74 -14.28
CA HIS A 72 -9.95 -1.35 -13.57
C HIS A 72 -10.78 -0.34 -12.76
N PRO A 73 -12.11 -0.53 -12.67
CA PRO A 73 -13.01 0.34 -11.89
C PRO A 73 -12.67 0.47 -10.39
N THR A 74 -11.78 -0.39 -9.90
CA THR A 74 -11.39 -0.51 -8.50
C THR A 74 -10.00 0.06 -8.22
N ASP A 75 -9.25 0.45 -9.25
CA ASP A 75 -7.89 0.96 -9.14
C ASP A 75 -7.82 2.11 -8.14
N ASN A 76 -8.89 2.89 -8.04
CA ASN A 76 -9.00 4.09 -7.22
C ASN A 76 -9.04 3.85 -5.71
N ARG A 77 -9.14 2.60 -5.24
CA ARG A 77 -9.37 2.26 -3.83
C ARG A 77 -8.13 2.21 -2.96
N GLN A 78 -6.91 2.29 -3.53
CA GLN A 78 -5.67 2.18 -2.76
C GLN A 78 -5.56 3.23 -1.65
N LEU A 79 -5.88 4.50 -1.95
CA LEU A 79 -5.88 5.55 -0.92
C LEU A 79 -6.84 5.24 0.23
N SER A 80 -8.09 4.86 -0.08
CA SER A 80 -9.08 4.52 0.93
C SER A 80 -8.69 3.28 1.73
N ILE A 81 -8.15 2.24 1.10
CA ILE A 81 -7.75 1.04 1.84
C ILE A 81 -6.50 1.28 2.70
N VAL A 82 -5.59 2.18 2.31
CA VAL A 82 -4.48 2.61 3.19
C VAL A 82 -5.04 3.25 4.47
N ARG A 83 -5.96 4.21 4.35
CA ARG A 83 -6.58 4.85 5.52
C ARG A 83 -7.32 3.84 6.40
N LEU A 84 -8.16 3.01 5.78
CA LEU A 84 -8.98 2.02 6.48
C LEU A 84 -8.11 0.95 7.16
N ALA A 85 -7.08 0.44 6.48
CA ALA A 85 -6.15 -0.52 7.06
C ALA A 85 -5.41 0.10 8.24
N ASN A 86 -4.87 1.32 8.10
CA ASN A 86 -4.17 2.03 9.18
C ASN A 86 -5.04 2.20 10.44
N ALA A 87 -6.37 2.28 10.28
CA ALA A 87 -7.32 2.40 11.39
C ALA A 87 -7.81 1.06 11.96
N SER A 88 -7.70 -0.05 11.22
CA SER A 88 -8.40 -1.32 11.55
C SER A 88 -7.50 -2.53 11.75
N VAL A 89 -6.33 -2.58 11.12
CA VAL A 89 -5.37 -3.66 11.36
C VAL A 89 -4.57 -3.37 12.63
N PRO A 90 -4.07 -4.40 13.36
CA PRO A 90 -3.16 -4.19 14.47
C PRO A 90 -1.97 -3.31 14.04
N ARG A 91 -1.41 -2.55 14.98
CA ARG A 91 -0.23 -1.73 14.70
C ARG A 91 0.92 -2.64 14.27
N VAL A 92 1.38 -2.48 13.03
CA VAL A 92 2.47 -3.23 12.42
C VAL A 92 3.61 -2.30 11.97
N ASP A 93 4.79 -2.88 11.76
CA ASP A 93 5.96 -2.15 11.26
C ASP A 93 5.78 -1.74 9.79
N TRP A 94 5.11 -2.58 8.99
CA TRP A 94 4.88 -2.31 7.57
C TRP A 94 3.46 -2.68 7.12
N LEU A 95 2.86 -1.80 6.32
CA LEU A 95 1.63 -2.09 5.59
C LEU A 95 1.97 -2.36 4.12
N LEU A 96 1.66 -3.55 3.63
CA LEU A 96 1.75 -3.91 2.22
C LEU A 96 0.43 -3.55 1.54
N VAL A 97 0.48 -2.82 0.45
CA VAL A 97 -0.70 -2.38 -0.30
C VAL A 97 -0.63 -2.99 -1.70
N GLY A 98 -1.70 -3.64 -2.13
CA GLY A 98 -1.75 -4.29 -3.43
C GLY A 98 -3.14 -4.23 -4.07
N ASP A 99 -3.15 -4.58 -5.36
CA ASP A 99 -4.34 -4.70 -6.18
C ASP A 99 -5.05 -6.05 -6.01
N PRO A 100 -6.27 -6.22 -6.54
CA PRO A 100 -7.02 -7.48 -6.43
C PRO A 100 -6.29 -8.73 -6.88
N ASP A 101 -5.37 -8.59 -7.82
CA ASP A 101 -4.56 -9.65 -8.42
C ASP A 101 -3.11 -9.67 -7.87
N THR A 102 -2.80 -8.83 -6.88
CA THR A 102 -1.50 -8.83 -6.22
C THR A 102 -1.42 -9.96 -5.18
N CYS A 103 -0.35 -10.76 -5.28
CA CYS A 103 0.00 -11.78 -4.29
C CYS A 103 1.34 -11.44 -3.63
N PHE A 104 1.37 -11.38 -2.30
CA PHE A 104 2.60 -11.15 -1.55
C PHE A 104 3.21 -12.46 -1.07
N LEU A 105 4.46 -12.71 -1.43
CA LEU A 105 5.29 -13.72 -0.76
C LEU A 105 5.75 -13.17 0.60
N VAL A 106 4.82 -13.14 1.57
CA VAL A 106 4.95 -12.38 2.83
C VAL A 106 6.28 -12.61 3.54
N GLU A 107 6.74 -13.86 3.67
CA GLU A 107 8.01 -14.16 4.34
C GLU A 107 9.22 -13.59 3.59
N LYS A 108 9.21 -13.63 2.25
CA LYS A 108 10.29 -13.04 1.44
C LYS A 108 10.27 -11.51 1.55
N VAL A 109 9.09 -10.90 1.49
CA VAL A 109 8.92 -9.46 1.68
C VAL A 109 9.40 -9.04 3.07
N ARG A 110 9.00 -9.76 4.12
CA ARG A 110 9.45 -9.49 5.50
C ARG A 110 10.97 -9.57 5.66
N ASN A 111 11.60 -10.56 5.03
CA ASN A 111 13.06 -10.67 5.03
C ASN A 111 13.72 -9.45 4.37
N VAL A 112 13.20 -8.98 3.22
CA VAL A 112 13.69 -7.74 2.58
C VAL A 112 13.48 -6.52 3.48
N LEU A 113 12.29 -6.38 4.05
CA LEU A 113 11.93 -5.24 4.91
C LEU A 113 12.72 -5.19 6.21
N SER A 114 13.27 -6.32 6.68
CA SER A 114 14.12 -6.37 7.87
C SER A 114 15.44 -5.58 7.74
N ALA A 115 15.84 -5.22 6.52
CA ALA A 115 16.99 -4.36 6.27
C ALA A 115 16.69 -2.86 6.51
N PHE A 116 15.43 -2.48 6.75
CA PHE A 116 15.00 -1.09 6.86
C PHE A 116 14.41 -0.81 8.25
N ASP A 117 14.69 0.38 8.78
CA ASP A 117 14.08 0.87 10.01
C ASP A 117 12.65 1.36 9.72
N ALA A 118 11.66 0.61 10.22
CA ALA A 118 10.25 0.91 10.04
C ALA A 118 9.79 2.20 10.73
N SER A 119 10.57 2.75 11.67
CA SER A 119 10.27 4.03 12.32
C SER A 119 10.62 5.23 11.44
N VAL A 120 11.44 5.02 10.40
CA VAL A 120 11.75 6.04 9.39
C VAL A 120 10.60 6.13 8.39
N PRO A 121 10.20 7.33 7.93
CA PRO A 121 9.15 7.51 6.91
C PRO A 121 9.58 6.97 5.55
N LEU A 122 9.17 5.74 5.22
CA LEU A 122 9.58 5.05 4.00
C LEU A 122 8.35 4.58 3.24
N LEU A 123 8.30 4.95 1.96
CA LEU A 123 7.40 4.38 0.96
C LEU A 123 8.27 3.57 0.00
N LEU A 124 8.15 2.25 0.02
CA LEU A 124 8.98 1.33 -0.76
C LEU A 124 8.15 0.63 -1.83
N GLY A 125 8.63 0.61 -3.06
CA GLY A 125 8.00 -0.14 -4.12
C GLY A 125 8.76 -0.01 -5.44
N THR A 126 8.22 -0.62 -6.48
CA THR A 126 8.89 -0.62 -7.78
C THR A 126 8.72 0.72 -8.48
N LYS A 127 9.81 1.35 -8.90
CA LYS A 127 9.72 2.52 -9.79
C LYS A 127 9.29 2.09 -11.18
N HIS A 128 8.22 2.70 -11.69
CA HIS A 128 7.85 2.55 -13.09
C HIS A 128 8.68 3.50 -13.96
N ALA A 129 9.42 2.98 -14.93
CA ALA A 129 10.06 3.78 -15.97
C ALA A 129 9.57 3.32 -17.35
N LYS A 130 9.10 4.25 -18.18
CA LYS A 130 8.89 3.99 -19.61
C LYS A 130 10.21 4.21 -20.33
N LEU A 131 10.95 3.14 -20.62
CA LEU A 131 12.12 3.18 -21.51
C LEU A 131 11.70 2.66 -22.89
N GLY A 132 11.57 3.56 -23.86
CA GLY A 132 11.36 3.19 -25.27
C GLY A 132 10.07 2.42 -25.57
N GLY A 133 8.97 2.68 -24.84
CA GLY A 133 7.67 2.03 -25.07
C GLY A 133 7.53 0.63 -24.47
N ARG A 134 8.52 0.15 -23.72
CA ARG A 134 8.41 -1.06 -22.88
C ARG A 134 8.34 -0.66 -21.41
N GLU A 135 7.44 -1.31 -20.68
CA GLU A 135 7.32 -1.15 -19.24
C GLU A 135 8.52 -1.82 -18.56
N ALA A 136 9.31 -1.04 -17.84
CA ALA A 136 10.48 -1.53 -17.11
C ALA A 136 10.35 -1.16 -15.63
N SER A 137 10.52 -2.17 -14.79
CA SER A 137 10.61 -2.04 -13.33
C SER A 137 12.04 -1.77 -12.92
N THR A 138 12.33 -0.55 -12.46
CA THR A 138 13.72 -0.14 -12.17
C THR A 138 13.88 0.33 -10.73
N GLY A 139 14.22 -0.58 -9.82
CA GLY A 139 14.66 -0.24 -8.46
C GLY A 139 13.54 0.10 -7.47
N VAL A 140 13.97 0.46 -6.26
CA VAL A 140 13.11 0.81 -5.12
C VAL A 140 12.92 2.32 -5.07
N VAL A 141 11.68 2.78 -5.09
CA VAL A 141 11.33 4.16 -4.71
C VAL A 141 11.46 4.28 -3.20
N GLN A 142 12.15 5.31 -2.71
CA GLN A 142 12.34 5.54 -1.27
C GLN A 142 11.98 6.97 -0.84
N GLN A 143 11.96 7.94 -1.76
CA GLN A 143 11.79 9.38 -1.47
C GLN A 143 11.05 10.13 -2.58
N ALA A 144 10.41 11.24 -2.20
CA ALA A 144 9.74 12.17 -3.10
C ALA A 144 10.72 12.79 -4.13
N PRO A 145 10.28 13.16 -5.35
CA PRO A 145 8.92 13.05 -5.89
C PRO A 145 8.69 11.77 -6.73
N ALA A 146 9.35 10.65 -6.39
CA ALA A 146 9.10 9.37 -7.07
C ALA A 146 8.00 8.58 -6.36
N TRP A 147 7.09 7.92 -7.08
CA TRP A 147 6.04 7.07 -6.51
C TRP A 147 6.18 5.62 -6.98
N PRO A 148 5.80 4.64 -6.13
CA PRO A 148 5.79 3.24 -6.53
C PRO A 148 4.66 2.98 -7.52
N TYR A 149 4.87 2.03 -8.42
CA TYR A 149 3.83 1.52 -9.30
C TYR A 149 2.83 0.66 -8.52
N GLY A 150 1.55 1.05 -8.54
CA GLY A 150 0.48 0.39 -7.79
C GLY A 150 0.32 -1.10 -8.11
N GLY A 151 0.39 -1.46 -9.41
CA GLY A 151 0.14 -2.83 -9.87
C GLY A 151 1.15 -3.88 -9.40
N HIS A 152 2.31 -3.47 -8.88
CA HIS A 152 3.29 -4.39 -8.27
C HIS A 152 3.16 -4.49 -6.76
N GLY A 153 2.25 -3.70 -6.18
CA GLY A 153 2.19 -3.44 -4.77
C GLY A 153 3.36 -2.61 -4.24
N PHE A 154 3.18 -2.09 -3.04
CA PHE A 154 4.17 -1.29 -2.33
C PHE A 154 4.04 -1.49 -0.81
N ALA A 155 5.05 -1.05 -0.07
CA ALA A 155 5.12 -1.11 1.38
C ALA A 155 5.22 0.31 1.96
N ILE A 156 4.42 0.57 2.98
CA ILE A 156 4.45 1.82 3.76
C ILE A 156 4.96 1.49 5.16
N SER A 157 5.99 2.19 5.62
CA SER A 157 6.50 2.03 6.97
C SER A 157 5.57 2.63 8.01
N ARG A 158 5.63 2.11 9.23
CA ARG A 158 4.90 2.67 10.38
C ARG A 158 5.24 4.13 10.62
N GLY A 159 6.51 4.50 10.52
CA GLY A 159 6.97 5.88 10.65
C GLY A 159 6.33 6.83 9.64
N LEU A 160 6.00 6.34 8.44
CA LEU A 160 5.27 7.14 7.44
C LEU A 160 3.78 7.22 7.75
N LEU A 161 3.16 6.07 8.09
CA LEU A 161 1.74 6.02 8.44
C LEU A 161 1.40 6.86 9.68
N ASP A 162 2.34 7.04 10.62
CA ASP A 162 2.19 7.87 11.81
C ASP A 162 2.28 9.39 11.51
N ARG A 163 2.83 9.79 10.36
CA ARG A 163 2.95 11.21 9.97
C ARG A 163 1.71 11.78 9.30
N VAL A 164 0.89 10.94 8.68
CA VAL A 164 -0.35 11.35 8.01
C VAL A 164 -1.53 10.98 8.90
N THR A 165 -2.16 12.00 9.49
CA THR A 165 -3.30 11.84 10.40
C THR A 165 -4.54 11.30 9.68
N PRO A 166 -5.50 10.69 10.39
CA PRO A 166 -6.76 10.25 9.79
C PRO A 166 -7.50 11.36 9.03
N ALA A 167 -7.50 12.59 9.55
CA ALA A 167 -8.14 13.74 8.92
C ALA A 167 -7.45 14.13 7.60
N GLN A 168 -6.13 14.03 7.53
CA GLN A 168 -5.36 14.29 6.31
C GLN A 168 -5.61 13.22 5.24
N TRP A 169 -5.68 11.94 5.62
CA TRP A 169 -6.09 10.89 4.68
C TRP A 169 -7.49 11.14 4.11
N LEU A 170 -8.45 11.50 4.98
CA LEU A 170 -9.81 11.86 4.59
C LEU A 170 -9.83 13.04 3.61
N PHE A 171 -9.04 14.08 3.88
CA PHE A 171 -8.88 15.22 2.98
C PHE A 171 -8.39 14.78 1.59
N CYS A 172 -7.33 13.97 1.52
CA CYS A 172 -6.82 13.45 0.24
C CYS A 172 -7.84 12.59 -0.52
N GLU A 173 -8.66 11.80 0.18
CA GLU A 173 -9.73 11.03 -0.45
C GLU A 173 -10.79 11.93 -1.08
N ALA A 174 -11.11 13.04 -0.41
CA ALA A 174 -12.10 14.01 -0.86
C ALA A 174 -11.59 14.94 -1.97
N ASP A 175 -10.29 15.21 -2.07
CA ASP A 175 -9.75 16.25 -2.96
C ASP A 175 -8.94 15.69 -4.15
N LEU A 176 -8.24 14.57 -3.99
CA LEU A 176 -7.39 14.01 -5.04
C LEU A 176 -8.18 13.08 -5.96
N HIS A 177 -8.85 13.57 -7.00
CA HIS A 177 -9.64 12.70 -7.91
C HIS A 177 -9.03 12.47 -9.29
N ASN A 178 -8.06 13.29 -9.68
CA ASN A 178 -7.56 13.37 -11.06
C ASN A 178 -6.32 12.51 -11.36
N PHE A 179 -6.04 11.49 -10.54
CA PHE A 179 -4.83 10.66 -10.67
C PHE A 179 -5.12 9.19 -10.37
N GLY A 180 -4.25 8.30 -10.88
CA GLY A 180 -4.20 6.89 -10.47
C GLY A 180 -3.99 6.77 -8.97
N SER A 181 -4.46 5.68 -8.36
CA SER A 181 -4.55 5.61 -6.89
C SER A 181 -3.19 5.52 -6.19
N ASP A 182 -2.20 4.90 -6.83
CA ASP A 182 -0.81 4.90 -6.38
C ASP A 182 -0.23 6.33 -6.35
N VAL A 183 -0.50 7.12 -7.39
CA VAL A 183 -0.15 8.55 -7.45
C VAL A 183 -0.88 9.31 -6.36
N ARG A 184 -2.18 9.07 -6.13
CA ARG A 184 -2.95 9.73 -5.06
C ARG A 184 -2.39 9.43 -3.67
N VAL A 185 -2.01 8.17 -3.40
CA VAL A 185 -1.34 7.76 -2.16
C VAL A 185 -0.02 8.53 -2.00
N ALA A 186 0.81 8.55 -3.04
CA ALA A 186 2.08 9.25 -3.01
C ALA A 186 1.92 10.77 -2.84
N CYS A 187 0.98 11.41 -3.56
CA CYS A 187 0.64 12.83 -3.40
C CYS A 187 0.23 13.15 -1.97
N CYS A 188 -0.64 12.34 -1.37
CA CYS A 188 -1.07 12.54 0.02
C CYS A 188 0.10 12.47 1.00
N ILE A 189 0.95 11.45 0.82
CA ILE A 189 2.16 11.25 1.62
C ILE A 189 3.13 12.42 1.46
N PHE A 190 3.43 12.85 0.23
CA PHE A 190 4.39 13.93 0.00
C PHE A 190 3.88 15.29 0.47
N HIS A 191 2.57 15.50 0.44
CA HIS A 191 1.99 16.73 0.92
C HIS A 191 2.05 16.85 2.46
N PHE A 192 1.82 15.75 3.19
CA PHE A 192 1.67 15.81 4.65
C PHE A 192 2.83 15.19 5.47
N ALA A 193 3.64 14.33 4.87
CA ALA A 193 4.75 13.63 5.55
C ALA A 193 6.13 13.89 4.95
N GLY A 194 6.19 14.63 3.83
CA GLY A 194 7.40 15.07 3.14
C GLY A 194 8.16 16.19 3.83
#